data_AF-A0A7J0CH50-F1
#
_entry.id   AF-A0A7J0CH50-F1
#
_cell.length_a   1.000
_cell.length_b   1.000
_cell.length_c   1.000
_cell.angle_alpha   90.00
_cell.angle_beta   90.00
_cell.angle_gamma   90.00
#
_symmetry.space_group_name_H-M   'P 1'
#
loop_
_entity.id
_entity.type
_entity.pdbx_description
1 polymer ?
#
loop_
_entity_poly.entity_id
_entity_poly.type
_entity_poly.pdbx_seq_one_letter_code
_entity_poly.pdbx_strand_id
1 'polypeptide(L)'
;MSELFDAVDALVASRATLPPPAERKRLRAAHGLTIDEVAGALKVRRATVSGWESGKTEPRPPERDAYARLLDKLAELYPAASAPAAETAPAPDAPVPAPAQPLSAEPTSGAGV
;
A
#
# COMPACT_ATOMS: atom_id res chain seq x y z
N MET A 1 -20.67 -9.75 19.56
CA MET A 1 -19.41 -8.97 19.58
C MET A 1 -18.96 -8.53 18.20
N SER A 2 -19.33 -9.22 17.10
CA SER A 2 -18.87 -8.90 15.74
C SER A 2 -19.49 -7.64 15.11
N GLU A 3 -20.76 -7.31 15.41
CA GLU A 3 -21.45 -6.17 14.78
C GLU A 3 -20.80 -4.81 15.02
N LEU A 4 -20.16 -4.60 16.18
CA LEU A 4 -19.47 -3.34 16.47
C LEU A 4 -18.20 -3.20 15.62
N PHE A 5 -17.47 -4.29 15.41
CA PHE A 5 -16.30 -4.30 14.53
C PHE A 5 -16.73 -4.15 13.06
N ASP A 6 -17.84 -4.76 12.67
CA ASP A 6 -18.42 -4.58 11.34
C ASP A 6 -18.81 -3.11 11.06
N ALA A 7 -19.39 -2.43 12.04
CA ALA A 7 -19.70 -1.01 11.94
C ALA A 7 -18.45 -0.10 11.87
N VAL A 8 -17.40 -0.42 12.63
CA VAL A 8 -16.11 0.32 12.57
C VAL A 8 -15.42 0.10 11.23
N ASP A 9 -15.38 -1.13 10.74
CA ASP A 9 -14.80 -1.45 9.44
C ASP A 9 -15.60 -0.80 8.30
N ALA A 10 -16.93 -0.77 8.37
CA ALA A 10 -17.77 -0.05 7.41
C ALA A 10 -17.50 1.46 7.44
N LEU A 11 -17.28 2.04 8.62
CA LEU A 11 -16.90 3.44 8.76
C LEU A 11 -15.53 3.72 8.11
N VAL A 12 -14.53 2.85 8.32
CA VAL A 12 -13.20 2.99 7.71
C VAL A 12 -13.27 2.81 6.20
N ALA A 13 -13.94 1.79 5.70
CA ALA A 13 -14.05 1.50 4.26
C ALA A 13 -14.90 2.53 3.49
N SER A 14 -15.84 3.22 4.14
CA SER A 14 -16.53 4.38 3.56
C SER A 14 -15.58 5.56 3.29
N ARG A 15 -14.48 5.68 4.06
CA ARG A 15 -13.47 6.74 3.94
C ARG A 15 -12.19 6.28 3.24
N ALA A 16 -11.95 4.98 3.15
CA ALA A 16 -10.78 4.41 2.52
C ALA A 16 -10.87 4.53 1.00
N THR A 17 -9.80 5.07 0.40
CA THR A 17 -9.62 5.05 -1.05
C THR A 17 -9.23 3.63 -1.44
N LEU A 18 -10.12 2.95 -2.18
CA LEU A 18 -9.83 1.60 -2.66
C LEU A 18 -8.56 1.61 -3.52
N PRO A 19 -7.69 0.60 -3.40
CA PRO A 19 -6.48 0.52 -4.22
C PRO A 19 -6.83 0.55 -5.72
N PRO A 20 -5.90 1.01 -6.57
CA PRO A 20 -6.13 1.10 -8.01
C PRO A 20 -6.59 -0.24 -8.60
N PRO A 21 -7.43 -0.24 -9.65
CA PRO A 21 -7.97 -1.47 -10.25
C PRO A 21 -6.88 -2.49 -10.64
N ALA A 22 -5.74 -2.02 -11.11
CA ALA A 22 -4.58 -2.86 -11.44
C ALA A 22 -4.03 -3.62 -10.21
N GLU A 23 -3.98 -2.96 -9.06
CA GLU A 23 -3.49 -3.55 -7.81
C GLU A 23 -4.50 -4.58 -7.26
N ARG A 24 -5.80 -4.33 -7.40
CA ARG A 24 -6.84 -5.31 -7.03
C ARG A 24 -6.66 -6.64 -7.77
N LYS A 25 -6.48 -6.56 -9.09
CA LYS A 25 -6.24 -7.72 -9.94
C LYS A 25 -4.93 -8.42 -9.58
N ARG A 26 -3.87 -7.66 -9.27
CA ARG A 26 -2.58 -8.20 -8.85
C ARG A 26 -2.72 -8.99 -7.54
N LEU A 27 -3.34 -8.40 -6.51
CA LEU A 27 -3.54 -9.05 -5.21
C LEU A 27 -4.34 -10.35 -5.34
N ARG A 28 -5.42 -10.32 -6.14
CA ARG A 28 -6.20 -11.52 -6.45
C ARG A 28 -5.35 -12.60 -7.13
N ALA A 29 -4.62 -12.22 -8.18
CA ALA A 29 -3.79 -13.15 -8.95
C ALA A 29 -2.59 -13.69 -8.15
N ALA A 30 -1.99 -12.88 -7.28
CA ALA A 30 -0.87 -13.25 -6.41
C ALA A 30 -1.27 -14.36 -5.43
N HIS A 31 -2.50 -14.30 -4.91
CA HIS A 31 -3.07 -15.36 -4.08
C HIS A 31 -3.66 -16.52 -4.90
N GLY A 32 -3.69 -16.44 -6.23
CA GLY A 32 -4.26 -17.47 -7.09
C GLY A 32 -5.80 -17.53 -7.09
N LEU A 33 -6.47 -16.50 -6.59
CA LEU A 33 -7.94 -16.44 -6.53
C LEU A 33 -8.53 -16.16 -7.92
N THR A 34 -9.62 -16.84 -8.26
CA THR A 34 -10.42 -16.56 -9.45
C THR A 34 -11.49 -15.50 -9.18
N ILE A 35 -12.00 -14.85 -10.22
CA ILE A 35 -13.11 -13.88 -10.10
C ILE A 35 -14.36 -14.56 -9.54
N ASP A 36 -14.60 -15.83 -9.88
CA ASP A 36 -15.74 -16.60 -9.39
C ASP A 36 -15.64 -16.92 -7.89
N GLU A 37 -14.44 -17.24 -7.38
CA GLU A 37 -14.24 -17.46 -5.93
C GLU A 37 -14.49 -16.19 -5.13
N VAL A 38 -13.96 -15.05 -5.60
CA VAL A 38 -14.22 -13.74 -4.97
C VAL A 38 -15.71 -13.39 -5.03
N ALA A 39 -16.35 -13.62 -6.18
CA ALA A 39 -17.78 -13.36 -6.35
C ALA A 39 -18.63 -14.25 -5.43
N GLY A 40 -18.26 -15.53 -5.28
CA GLY A 40 -18.91 -16.48 -4.37
C GLY A 40 -18.78 -16.06 -2.91
N ALA A 41 -17.59 -15.67 -2.47
CA ALA A 41 -17.36 -15.19 -1.11
C ALA A 41 -18.17 -13.93 -0.78
N LEU A 42 -18.27 -13.00 -1.74
CA LEU A 42 -19.01 -11.75 -1.59
C LEU A 42 -20.50 -11.86 -1.94
N LYS A 43 -20.97 -13.04 -2.36
CA LYS A 43 -22.35 -13.30 -2.83
C LYS A 43 -22.81 -12.35 -3.95
N VAL A 44 -21.89 -11.93 -4.80
CA VAL A 44 -22.17 -11.07 -5.98
C VAL A 44 -22.01 -11.85 -7.28
N ARG A 45 -22.34 -11.23 -8.41
CA ARG A 45 -22.11 -11.81 -9.73
C ARG A 45 -20.64 -11.65 -10.13
N ARG A 46 -20.08 -12.66 -10.81
CA ARG A 46 -18.75 -12.60 -11.44
C ARG A 46 -18.53 -11.34 -12.27
N ALA A 47 -19.54 -10.93 -13.05
CA ALA A 47 -19.49 -9.72 -13.89
C ALA A 47 -19.34 -8.43 -13.05
N THR A 48 -19.91 -8.40 -11.85
CA THR A 48 -19.80 -7.26 -10.93
C THR A 48 -18.36 -7.11 -10.43
N VAL A 49 -17.73 -8.20 -9.99
CA VAL A 49 -16.32 -8.20 -9.57
C VAL A 49 -15.39 -7.82 -10.73
N SER A 50 -15.67 -8.33 -11.94
CA SER A 50 -14.94 -7.93 -13.16
C SER A 50 -15.06 -6.43 -13.45
N GLY A 51 -16.25 -5.86 -13.26
CA GLY A 51 -16.49 -4.41 -13.37
C GLY A 51 -15.68 -3.60 -12.35
N TRP A 52 -15.57 -4.09 -11.12
CA TRP A 52 -14.78 -3.47 -10.05
C TRP A 52 -13.27 -3.54 -10.28
N GLU A 53 -12.75 -4.70 -10.71
CA GLU A 53 -11.32 -4.86 -11.04
C GLU A 53 -10.93 -4.09 -12.32
N SER A 54 -11.88 -3.81 -13.20
CA SER A 54 -11.64 -3.00 -14.40
C SER A 54 -11.85 -1.49 -14.18
N GLY A 55 -12.30 -1.08 -12.99
CA GLY A 55 -12.66 0.31 -12.70
C GLY A 55 -13.89 0.83 -13.45
N LYS A 56 -14.67 -0.06 -14.09
CA LYS A 56 -15.90 0.31 -14.82
C LYS A 56 -17.04 0.67 -13.88
N THR A 57 -17.07 0.05 -12.72
CA THR A 57 -18.07 0.27 -11.68
C THR A 57 -17.38 0.26 -10.32
N GLU A 58 -17.89 1.05 -9.39
CA GLU A 58 -17.43 1.00 -8.00
C GLU A 58 -18.35 0.11 -7.15
N PRO A 59 -17.81 -0.64 -6.19
CA PRO A 59 -18.61 -1.40 -5.24
C PRO A 59 -19.41 -0.44 -4.35
N ARG A 60 -20.67 -0.80 -4.09
CA ARG A 60 -21.55 -0.08 -3.16
C ARG A 60 -21.47 -0.72 -1.77
N PRO A 61 -21.74 0.00 -0.68
CA PRO A 61 -21.97 -0.63 0.61
C PRO A 61 -23.23 -1.52 0.55
N PRO A 62 -23.23 -2.73 1.15
CA PRO A 62 -22.22 -3.30 2.05
C PRO A 62 -21.10 -4.11 1.38
N GLU A 63 -21.18 -4.39 0.07
CA GLU A 63 -20.20 -5.24 -0.62
C GLU A 63 -18.82 -4.57 -0.74
N ARG A 64 -18.78 -3.23 -0.77
CA ARG A 64 -17.55 -2.45 -0.71
C ARG A 64 -16.72 -2.77 0.52
N ASP A 65 -17.35 -2.92 1.67
CA ASP A 65 -16.66 -3.17 2.94
C ASP A 65 -16.05 -4.56 2.95
N ALA A 66 -16.82 -5.58 2.56
CA ALA A 66 -16.34 -6.94 2.45
C ALA A 66 -15.20 -7.08 1.42
N TYR A 67 -15.31 -6.41 0.27
CA TYR A 67 -14.27 -6.41 -0.75
C TYR A 67 -13.02 -5.66 -0.31
N ALA A 68 -13.17 -4.53 0.41
CA ALA A 68 -12.04 -3.80 0.97
C ALA A 68 -11.27 -4.65 1.99
N ARG A 69 -11.96 -5.36 2.89
CA ARG A 69 -11.30 -6.28 3.83
C ARG A 69 -10.57 -7.42 3.15
N LEU A 70 -11.15 -8.00 2.10
CA LEU A 70 -10.48 -9.03 1.30
C LEU A 70 -9.16 -8.47 0.74
N LEU A 71 -9.20 -7.28 0.13
CA LEU A 71 -8.02 -6.66 -0.45
C LEU A 71 -6.98 -6.27 0.60
N ASP A 72 -7.41 -5.80 1.77
CA ASP A 72 -6.53 -5.46 2.90
C ASP A 72 -5.75 -6.69 3.39
N LYS A 73 -6.43 -7.82 3.59
CA LYS A 73 -5.77 -9.09 3.95
C LYS A 73 -4.86 -9.63 2.86
N LEU A 74 -5.25 -9.48 1.59
CA LEU A 74 -4.37 -9.84 0.49
C LEU A 74 -3.13 -8.93 0.44
N ALA A 75 -3.26 -7.64 0.75
CA ALA A 75 -2.14 -6.69 0.77
C ALA A 75 -1.17 -6.95 1.93
N GLU A 76 -1.66 -7.41 3.09
CA GLU A 76 -0.82 -7.89 4.19
C GLU A 76 0.05 -9.08 3.76
N LEU A 77 -0.51 -10.00 2.97
CA LEU A 77 0.19 -11.21 2.51
C LEU A 77 1.11 -10.95 1.30
N TYR A 78 0.71 -10.02 0.43
CA TYR A 78 1.41 -9.67 -0.79
C TYR A 78 1.66 -8.16 -0.85
N PRO A 79 2.54 -7.64 0.01
CA PRO A 79 2.84 -6.21 0.00
C PRO A 79 3.39 -5.83 -1.37
N ALA A 80 2.70 -4.90 -2.03
CA ALA A 80 3.20 -4.28 -3.24
C ALA A 80 4.48 -3.52 -2.89
N ALA A 81 5.62 -4.01 -3.36
CA ALA A 81 6.84 -3.22 -3.36
C ALA A 81 6.61 -1.93 -4.19
N SER A 82 6.11 -0.88 -3.56
CA SER A 82 6.16 0.48 -4.05
C SER A 82 6.33 1.41 -2.86
N ALA A 83 7.57 1.89 -2.80
CA ALA A 83 8.22 2.76 -1.83
C ALA A 83 8.55 2.09 -0.48
N PRO A 84 9.84 2.05 -0.08
CA PRO A 84 10.21 1.77 1.29
C PRO A 84 9.69 2.93 2.13
N ALA A 85 8.53 2.77 2.76
CA ALA A 85 8.22 3.53 3.95
C ALA A 85 9.14 2.99 5.04
N ALA A 86 10.35 3.55 5.08
CA ALA A 86 11.34 3.47 6.15
C ALA A 86 11.30 2.13 6.89
N GLU A 87 12.08 1.18 6.37
CA GLU A 87 12.78 0.23 7.22
C GLU A 87 13.57 1.09 8.23
N THR A 88 12.94 1.41 9.36
CA THR A 88 13.65 1.76 10.58
C THR A 88 14.24 0.43 11.04
N ALA A 89 15.26 -0.02 10.33
CA ALA A 89 16.19 -0.97 10.87
C ALA A 89 16.75 -0.32 12.14
N PRO A 90 16.61 -0.93 13.32
CA PRO A 90 17.41 -0.52 14.45
C PRO A 90 18.82 -0.95 14.07
N ALA A 91 19.64 -0.05 13.55
CA ALA A 91 21.06 -0.29 13.43
C ALA A 91 21.60 -0.43 14.86
N PRO A 92 22.05 -1.62 15.30
CA PRO A 92 22.84 -1.72 16.50
C PRO A 92 24.28 -1.33 16.15
N ASP A 93 25.00 -0.92 17.19
CA ASP A 93 26.42 -0.59 17.26
C ASP A 93 26.87 0.83 16.88
N ALA A 94 27.07 1.58 17.96
CA ALA A 94 27.86 2.79 18.10
C ALA A 94 29.38 2.51 17.88
N PRO A 95 30.28 3.39 18.33
CA PRO A 95 30.62 4.71 17.82
C PRO A 95 32.06 4.71 17.26
N VAL A 96 32.39 5.60 16.32
CA VAL A 96 33.80 5.94 16.05
C VAL A 96 33.95 7.46 16.12
N PRO A 97 34.81 8.00 17.01
CA PRO A 97 34.98 9.43 17.21
C PRO A 97 35.79 10.04 16.06
N ALA A 98 35.57 11.36 15.87
CA ALA A 98 36.27 12.22 14.93
C ALA A 98 37.81 12.24 15.12
N PRO A 99 38.56 12.79 14.15
CA PRO A 99 38.93 14.18 14.40
C PRO A 99 38.82 15.11 13.18
N ALA A 100 38.48 16.35 13.51
CA ALA A 100 38.62 17.54 12.69
C ALA A 100 40.03 17.70 12.10
N GLN A 101 40.12 18.21 10.87
CA GLN A 101 41.30 18.94 10.36
C GLN A 101 40.85 20.00 9.33
N PRO A 102 41.64 21.08 9.16
CA PRO A 102 41.15 22.45 9.31
C PRO A 102 41.02 23.24 8.00
N LEU A 103 40.34 24.39 8.13
CA LEU A 103 40.47 25.55 7.25
C LEU A 103 41.95 25.85 6.95
N SER A 104 42.33 25.81 5.67
CA SER A 104 43.44 26.60 5.15
C SER A 104 43.01 27.27 3.86
N ALA A 105 43.05 28.60 3.94
CA ALA A 105 42.88 29.54 2.85
C ALA A 105 43.81 29.24 1.68
N GLU A 106 43.33 29.38 0.45
CA GLU A 106 44.19 29.56 -0.72
C GLU A 106 44.18 31.05 -1.12
N PRO A 107 45.36 31.67 -1.27
CA PRO A 107 45.52 33.09 -1.53
C PRO A 107 45.36 33.43 -3.01
N THR A 108 45.14 34.73 -3.22
CA THR A 108 45.04 35.48 -4.47
C THR A 108 46.21 35.25 -5.44
N SER A 109 45.96 35.27 -6.75
CA SER A 109 46.58 36.23 -7.69
C SER A 109 46.27 35.86 -9.15
N GLY A 110 45.37 36.60 -9.79
CA GLY A 110 45.16 36.58 -11.24
C GLY A 110 45.60 37.92 -11.81
N ALA A 111 46.82 37.98 -12.36
CA ALA A 111 47.34 39.10 -13.12
C ALA A 111 46.84 39.00 -14.57
N GLY A 112 46.03 39.98 -15.00
CA GLY A 112 45.66 40.18 -16.40
C GLY A 112 46.56 41.23 -17.03
N VAL A 113 47.06 40.92 -18.22
CA VAL A 113 47.75 41.82 -19.16
C VAL A 113 46.76 42.48 -20.11
#